data_AF-A0ABD7F8M8-F1
#
_entry.id   AF-A0ABD7F8M8-F1
#
_cell.length_a   1.000
_cell.length_b   1.000
_cell.length_c   1.000
_cell.angle_alpha   90.00
_cell.angle_beta   90.00
_cell.angle_gamma   90.00
#
_symmetry.space_group_name_H-M   'P 1'
#
loop_
_entity.id
_entity.type
_entity.pdbx_description
1 polymer ?
#
loop_
_entity_poly.entity_id
_entity_poly.type
_entity_poly.pdbx_seq_one_letter_code
_entity_poly.pdbx_strand_id
1 'polypeptide(L)'
;MIAINKKMKIFISTIFISSCVFADKEILTCKPDSTVFNDILNCYLIDYKKNDKELNSVYQNKLSKLSKEAKGKLKVSQRNWIKKKEALCVANEDEYGRESHFEAIACQNEMTKERISFLRKY
;
A
#
# COMPACT_ATOMS: atom_id res chain seq x y z
N MET A 1 6.08 66.02 -29.65
CA MET A 1 4.76 65.95 -30.32
C MET A 1 4.47 64.51 -30.69
N ILE A 2 3.30 64.00 -30.25
CA ILE A 2 2.54 62.83 -30.76
C ILE A 2 3.27 61.46 -30.61
N ALA A 3 3.05 60.59 -29.61
CA ALA A 3 1.86 59.89 -29.09
C ALA A 3 1.25 58.82 -30.03
N ILE A 4 0.77 57.72 -29.40
CA ILE A 4 0.03 56.51 -29.91
C ILE A 4 0.94 55.27 -30.04
N ASN A 5 0.67 54.06 -29.51
CA ASN A 5 -0.37 53.48 -28.62
C ASN A 5 0.25 52.19 -28.02
N LYS A 6 0.21 51.93 -26.71
CA LYS A 6 -0.84 51.20 -25.96
C LYS A 6 -1.22 49.83 -26.56
N LYS A 7 -0.99 48.80 -25.74
CA LYS A 7 -1.56 47.44 -25.75
C LYS A 7 -0.86 46.38 -26.60
N MET A 8 0.25 45.82 -26.09
CA MET A 8 0.45 44.36 -26.19
C MET A 8 1.48 43.90 -25.15
N LYS A 9 1.11 43.90 -23.86
CA LYS A 9 1.82 43.06 -22.90
C LYS A 9 1.12 41.72 -22.91
N ILE A 10 1.73 40.79 -23.62
CA ILE A 10 1.36 39.37 -23.72
C ILE A 10 1.26 38.84 -22.29
N PHE A 11 0.03 38.61 -21.83
CA PHE A 11 -0.22 37.87 -20.60
C PHE A 11 0.08 36.41 -20.90
N ILE A 12 1.27 35.95 -20.55
CA ILE A 12 1.58 34.52 -20.52
C ILE A 12 0.80 33.94 -19.34
N SER A 13 -0.45 33.55 -19.60
CA SER A 13 -1.23 32.73 -18.69
C SER A 13 -0.55 31.36 -18.59
N THR A 14 0.24 31.17 -17.53
CA THR A 14 0.75 29.85 -17.14
C THR A 14 -0.44 28.95 -16.82
N ILE A 15 -0.75 28.04 -17.73
CA ILE A 15 -1.69 26.95 -17.51
C ILE A 15 -1.08 26.05 -16.42
N PHE A 16 -1.59 26.14 -15.20
CA PHE A 16 -1.38 25.13 -14.17
C PHE A 16 -2.12 23.86 -14.62
N ILE A 17 -1.44 22.99 -15.34
CA ILE A 17 -1.89 21.62 -15.55
C ILE A 17 -1.68 20.89 -14.21
N SER A 18 -2.63 21.08 -13.29
CA SER A 18 -2.81 20.18 -12.15
C SER A 18 -3.38 18.88 -12.71
N SER A 19 -2.52 18.00 -13.21
CA SER A 19 -2.87 16.61 -13.45
C SER A 19 -3.09 15.95 -12.10
N CYS A 20 -4.33 16.01 -11.61
CA CYS A 20 -4.83 15.07 -10.63
C CYS A 20 -4.77 13.69 -11.30
N VAL A 21 -3.67 12.97 -11.10
CA VAL A 21 -3.60 11.55 -11.45
C VAL A 21 -4.59 10.85 -10.53
N PHE A 22 -5.79 10.59 -11.03
CA PHE A 22 -6.70 9.66 -10.39
C PHE A 22 -6.08 8.28 -10.57
N ALA A 23 -5.58 7.70 -9.48
CA ALA A 23 -5.30 6.28 -9.46
C ALA A 23 -6.64 5.57 -9.61
N ASP A 24 -6.93 5.04 -10.80
CA ASP A 24 -8.11 4.20 -11.02
C ASP A 24 -8.06 3.05 -10.01
N LYS A 25 -9.12 2.93 -9.22
CA LYS A 25 -9.25 1.87 -8.23
C LYS A 25 -9.44 0.56 -8.99
N GLU A 26 -8.35 -0.17 -9.19
CA GLU A 26 -8.38 -1.49 -9.82
C GLU A 26 -9.36 -2.39 -9.05
N ILE A 27 -10.44 -2.82 -9.73
CA ILE A 27 -11.44 -3.73 -9.17
C ILE A 27 -10.84 -5.14 -9.19
N LEU A 28 -10.20 -5.49 -8.09
CA LEU A 28 -9.65 -6.83 -7.87
C LEU A 28 -10.80 -7.83 -7.72
N THR A 29 -10.89 -8.81 -8.62
CA THR A 29 -11.93 -9.85 -8.60
C THR A 29 -11.28 -11.22 -8.41
N CYS A 30 -11.78 -12.00 -7.46
CA CYS A 30 -11.35 -13.38 -7.24
C CYS A 30 -12.10 -14.32 -8.19
N LYS A 31 -11.38 -15.13 -8.96
CA LYS A 31 -11.94 -16.22 -9.76
C LYS A 31 -11.18 -17.52 -9.45
N PRO A 32 -11.60 -18.28 -8.43
CA PRO A 32 -10.83 -19.42 -7.92
C PRO A 32 -10.75 -20.58 -8.92
N ASP A 33 -11.74 -20.72 -9.80
CA ASP A 33 -11.78 -21.78 -10.82
C ASP A 33 -11.08 -21.39 -12.13
N SER A 34 -10.46 -20.22 -12.19
CA SER A 34 -9.71 -19.78 -13.36
C SER A 34 -8.38 -20.52 -13.48
N THR A 35 -7.93 -20.80 -14.70
CA THR A 35 -6.57 -21.28 -14.98
C THR A 35 -5.60 -20.14 -15.25
N VAL A 36 -6.07 -18.89 -15.24
CA VAL A 36 -5.24 -17.71 -15.43
C VAL A 36 -4.58 -17.35 -14.11
N PHE A 37 -3.25 -17.36 -14.08
CA PHE A 37 -2.43 -17.04 -12.91
C PHE A 37 -2.91 -15.79 -12.14
N ASN A 38 -3.13 -14.66 -12.83
CA ASN A 38 -3.55 -13.41 -12.19
C ASN A 38 -4.94 -13.51 -11.56
N ASP A 39 -5.86 -14.24 -12.18
CA ASP A 39 -7.22 -14.42 -11.64
C ASP A 39 -7.20 -15.16 -10.30
N ILE A 40 -6.31 -16.17 -10.18
CA ILE A 40 -6.08 -16.91 -8.93
C ILE A 40 -5.36 -16.01 -7.92
N LEU A 41 -4.28 -15.33 -8.34
CA LEU A 41 -3.48 -14.45 -7.46
C LEU A 41 -4.33 -13.34 -6.85
N ASN A 42 -5.30 -12.82 -7.59
CA ASN A 42 -6.24 -11.82 -7.12
C ASN A 42 -7.02 -12.27 -5.87
N CYS A 43 -7.36 -13.56 -5.74
CA CYS A 43 -8.00 -14.09 -4.55
C CYS A 43 -7.11 -13.91 -3.30
N TYR A 44 -5.83 -14.27 -3.40
CA TYR A 44 -4.87 -14.11 -2.31
C TYR A 44 -4.64 -12.63 -1.97
N LEU A 45 -4.57 -11.77 -2.99
CA LEU A 45 -4.42 -10.33 -2.82
C LEU A 45 -5.64 -9.71 -2.12
N ILE A 46 -6.86 -10.18 -2.39
CA ILE A 46 -8.08 -9.72 -1.68
C ILE A 46 -7.98 -10.06 -0.19
N ASP A 47 -7.61 -11.29 0.14
CA ASP A 47 -7.47 -11.73 1.52
C ASP A 47 -6.37 -10.98 2.26
N TYR A 48 -5.22 -10.80 1.61
CA TYR A 48 -4.13 -9.98 2.14
C TYR A 48 -4.58 -8.53 2.38
N LYS A 49 -5.23 -7.89 1.41
CA LYS A 49 -5.73 -6.50 1.54
C LYS A 49 -6.73 -6.37 2.69
N LYS A 50 -7.59 -7.38 2.90
CA LYS A 50 -8.51 -7.42 4.04
C LYS A 50 -7.74 -7.43 5.36
N ASN A 51 -6.75 -8.31 5.49
CA ASN A 51 -5.95 -8.42 6.71
C ASN A 51 -5.06 -7.18 6.93
N ASP A 52 -4.48 -6.59 5.88
CA ASP A 52 -3.68 -5.37 6.00
C ASP A 52 -4.55 -4.17 6.46
N LYS A 53 -5.79 -4.07 5.98
CA LYS A 53 -6.75 -3.08 6.48
C LYS A 53 -7.05 -3.29 7.97
N GLU A 54 -7.26 -4.54 8.39
CA GLU A 54 -7.47 -4.89 9.79
C GLU A 54 -6.26 -4.55 10.65
N LEU A 55 -5.05 -4.89 10.20
CA LEU A 55 -3.79 -4.55 10.85
C LEU A 55 -3.71 -3.06 11.13
N ASN A 56 -3.94 -2.23 10.12
CA ASN A 56 -3.90 -0.78 10.25
C ASN A 56 -4.94 -0.27 11.25
N SER A 57 -6.17 -0.82 11.23
CA SER A 57 -7.21 -0.48 12.20
C SER A 57 -6.80 -0.82 13.64
N VAL A 58 -6.35 -2.05 13.89
CA VAL A 58 -5.91 -2.51 15.21
C VAL A 58 -4.70 -1.72 15.70
N TYR A 59 -3.74 -1.42 14.82
CA TYR A 59 -2.57 -0.61 15.13
C TYR A 59 -2.96 0.80 15.59
N GLN A 60 -3.83 1.49 14.85
CA GLN A 60 -4.29 2.83 15.21
C GLN A 60 -5.08 2.83 16.53
N ASN A 61 -5.96 1.83 16.72
CA ASN A 61 -6.69 1.66 17.98
C ASN A 61 -5.76 1.42 19.17
N LYS A 62 -4.70 0.62 18.99
CA LYS A 62 -3.73 0.38 20.04
C LYS A 62 -2.94 1.64 20.34
N LEU A 63 -2.47 2.33 19.30
CA LEU A 63 -1.76 3.60 19.47
C LEU A 63 -2.60 4.60 20.26
N SER A 64 -3.89 4.77 20.01
CA SER A 64 -4.68 5.78 20.73
C SER A 64 -4.72 5.59 22.25
N LYS A 65 -4.61 4.34 22.73
CA LYS A 65 -4.69 3.95 24.15
C LYS A 65 -3.36 3.98 24.91
N LEU A 66 -2.24 4.12 24.22
CA LEU A 66 -0.91 4.01 24.81
C LEU A 66 -0.35 5.35 25.33
N SER A 67 0.54 5.28 26.31
CA SER A 67 1.36 6.41 26.76
C SER A 67 2.30 6.89 25.64
N LYS A 68 2.84 8.12 25.74
CA LYS A 68 3.74 8.69 24.73
C LYS A 68 4.97 7.82 24.48
N GLU A 69 5.56 7.28 25.54
CA GLU A 69 6.72 6.39 25.45
C GLU A 69 6.37 5.07 24.76
N ALA A 70 5.29 4.41 25.20
CA ALA A 70 4.85 3.14 24.62
C ALA A 70 4.43 3.29 23.15
N LYS A 71 3.81 4.41 22.77
CA LYS A 71 3.55 4.79 21.36
C LYS A 71 4.84 4.85 20.55
N GLY A 72 5.89 5.47 21.10
CA GLY A 72 7.20 5.55 20.46
C GLY A 72 7.79 4.18 20.18
N LYS A 73 7.80 3.30 21.20
CA LYS A 73 8.29 1.91 21.09
C LYS A 73 7.48 1.12 20.05
N LEU A 74 6.14 1.21 20.08
CA LEU A 74 5.29 0.49 19.14
C LEU A 74 5.50 0.95 17.69
N LYS A 75 5.65 2.27 17.46
CA LYS A 75 5.94 2.81 16.11
C LYS A 75 7.25 2.29 15.54
N VAL A 76 8.30 2.21 16.36
CA VAL A 76 9.60 1.63 15.95
C VAL A 76 9.43 0.14 15.64
N SER A 77 8.78 -0.61 16.54
CA SER A 77 8.49 -2.04 16.35
C SER A 77 7.72 -2.29 15.05
N GLN A 78 6.69 -1.48 14.75
CA GLN A 78 5.89 -1.62 13.54
C GLN A 78 6.70 -1.40 12.27
N ARG A 79 7.54 -0.35 12.23
CA ARG A 79 8.42 -0.09 11.06
C ARG A 79 9.43 -1.21 10.84
N ASN A 80 10.03 -1.73 11.92
CA ASN A 80 10.97 -2.84 11.82
C ASN A 80 10.28 -4.12 11.34
N TRP A 81 9.06 -4.38 11.80
CA TRP A 81 8.27 -5.50 11.33
C TRP A 81 7.92 -5.37 9.83
N ILE A 82 7.55 -4.17 9.35
CA ILE A 82 7.29 -3.93 7.91
C ILE A 82 8.52 -4.30 7.09
N LYS A 83 9.69 -3.76 7.44
CA LYS A 83 10.96 -4.07 6.76
C LYS A 83 11.27 -5.56 6.75
N LYS A 84 11.03 -6.25 7.88
CA LYS A 84 11.22 -7.70 7.98
C LYS A 84 10.27 -8.46 7.05
N LYS A 85 8.98 -8.10 7.03
CA LYS A 85 7.98 -8.72 6.14
C LYS A 85 8.37 -8.55 4.68
N GLU A 86 8.72 -7.33 4.28
CA GLU A 86 9.10 -6.99 2.90
C GLU A 86 10.39 -7.70 2.45
N ALA A 87 11.34 -7.89 3.36
CA ALA A 87 12.58 -8.59 3.05
C ALA A 87 12.42 -10.12 2.98
N LEU A 88 11.51 -10.70 3.77
CA LEU A 88 11.30 -12.14 3.82
C LEU A 88 10.32 -12.65 2.76
N CYS A 89 9.26 -11.90 2.48
CA CYS A 89 8.18 -12.34 1.62
C CYS A 89 8.34 -11.81 0.18
N VAL A 90 9.42 -12.24 -0.47
CA VAL A 90 9.79 -11.84 -1.83
C VAL A 90 9.65 -13.03 -2.78
N ALA A 91 9.04 -12.82 -3.94
CA ALA A 91 8.96 -13.83 -4.98
C ALA A 91 10.34 -14.03 -5.62
N ASN A 92 10.73 -15.28 -5.84
CA ASN A 92 11.96 -15.64 -6.55
C ASN A 92 11.61 -16.42 -7.82
N GLU A 93 11.31 -15.69 -8.89
CA GLU A 93 10.96 -16.28 -10.18
C GLU A 93 12.12 -17.02 -10.84
N ASP A 94 13.37 -16.62 -10.59
CA ASP A 94 14.54 -17.26 -11.19
C ASP A 94 14.71 -18.70 -10.68
N GLU A 95 14.37 -18.96 -9.42
CA GLU A 95 14.52 -20.27 -8.79
C GLU A 95 13.24 -21.12 -8.85
N TYR A 96 12.07 -20.51 -8.62
CA TYR A 96 10.80 -21.23 -8.45
C TYR A 96 9.73 -20.84 -9.49
N GLY A 97 10.08 -20.00 -10.45
CA GLY A 97 9.15 -19.52 -11.47
C GLY A 97 8.03 -18.65 -10.90
N ARG A 98 6.99 -18.47 -11.71
CA ARG A 98 5.88 -17.56 -11.41
C ARG A 98 5.07 -17.99 -10.16
N GLU A 99 5.10 -19.26 -9.81
CA GLU A 99 4.42 -19.77 -8.60
C GLU A 99 4.95 -19.15 -7.30
N SER A 100 6.20 -18.69 -7.28
CA SER A 100 6.81 -18.01 -6.11
C SER A 100 6.03 -16.77 -5.63
N HIS A 101 5.23 -16.16 -6.49
CA HIS A 101 4.34 -15.05 -6.12
C HIS A 101 3.22 -15.49 -5.18
N PHE A 102 2.69 -16.71 -5.33
CA PHE A 102 1.70 -17.25 -4.40
C PHE A 102 2.31 -17.48 -3.02
N GLU A 103 3.54 -17.98 -2.97
CA GLU A 103 4.27 -18.16 -1.71
C GLU A 103 4.57 -16.80 -1.04
N ALA A 104 5.02 -15.82 -1.82
CA ALA A 104 5.28 -14.47 -1.33
C ALA A 104 4.02 -13.83 -0.75
N ILE A 105 2.88 -13.87 -1.45
CA ILE A 105 1.64 -13.26 -0.94
C ILE A 105 1.08 -14.03 0.27
N ALA A 106 1.21 -15.36 0.30
CA ALA A 106 0.83 -16.17 1.46
C ALA A 106 1.69 -15.81 2.68
N CYS A 107 3.01 -15.69 2.52
CA CYS A 107 3.94 -15.21 3.54
C CYS A 107 3.52 -13.84 4.08
N GLN A 108 3.23 -12.87 3.19
CA GLN A 108 2.80 -11.54 3.60
C GLN A 108 1.50 -11.59 4.41
N ASN A 109 0.56 -12.45 4.01
CA ASN A 109 -0.72 -12.62 4.68
C ASN A 109 -0.57 -13.21 6.08
N GLU A 110 0.20 -14.29 6.22
CA GLU A 110 0.43 -14.93 7.52
C GLU A 110 1.17 -14.02 8.49
N MET A 111 2.26 -13.37 8.06
CA MET A 111 2.96 -12.39 8.90
C MET A 111 2.06 -11.24 9.33
N THR A 112 1.09 -10.84 8.49
CA THR A 112 0.10 -9.82 8.81
C THR A 112 -0.88 -10.29 9.89
N LYS A 113 -1.40 -11.53 9.79
CA LYS A 113 -2.26 -12.14 10.81
C LYS A 113 -1.56 -12.30 12.16
N GLU A 114 -0.30 -12.73 12.14
CA GLU A 114 0.54 -12.80 13.34
C GLU A 114 0.71 -11.43 13.97
N ARG A 115 0.96 -10.40 13.16
CA ARG A 115 1.13 -9.04 13.65
C ARG A 115 -0.15 -8.46 14.22
N ILE A 116 -1.31 -8.73 13.63
CA ILE A 116 -2.62 -8.40 14.21
C ILE A 116 -2.75 -9.02 15.60
N SER A 117 -2.42 -10.31 15.73
CA SER A 117 -2.47 -11.03 17.01
C SER A 117 -1.54 -10.44 18.07
N PHE A 118 -0.32 -10.07 17.67
CA PHE A 118 0.61 -9.32 18.51
C PHE A 118 0.01 -7.99 18.97
N LEU A 119 -0.51 -7.17 18.05
CA LEU A 119 -1.05 -5.84 18.36
C LEU A 119 -2.26 -5.91 19.30
N ARG A 120 -3.12 -6.93 19.17
CA ARG A 120 -4.24 -7.13 20.08
C ARG A 120 -3.76 -7.31 21.53
N LYS A 121 -2.65 -8.02 21.72
CA LYS A 121 -2.06 -8.36 23.03
C LYS A 121 -1.06 -7.34 23.58
N TYR A 122 -0.54 -6.44 22.72
CA TYR A 122 0.41 -5.38 23.10
C TYR A 122 -0.18 -4.40 24.12
#